data_AF-A0A7L2QM89-F1
#
_entry.id   AF-A0A7L2QM89-F1
#
_cell.length_a   1.000
_cell.length_b   1.000
_cell.length_c   1.000
_cell.angle_alpha   90.00
_cell.angle_beta   90.00
_cell.angle_gamma   90.00
#
_symmetry.space_group_name_H-M   'P 1'
#
loop_
_entity.id
_entity.type
_entity.pdbx_description
1 polymer ?
#
loop_
_entity_poly.entity_id
_entity_poly.type
_entity_poly.pdbx_seq_one_letter_code
_entity_poly.pdbx_strand_id
1 'polypeptide(L)'
;SKHCVKLDNRTANVTVKPFELGMGFHFELHVTISGKKISVSEIPELPIPKDWMRDKLELHFYKTKKAAGGGEIENVAYNKGSGTAVITFLRPG
;
A
#
# COMPACT_ATOMS: atom_id res chain seq x y z
N SER A 1 -3.10 -4.49 -44.89
CA SER A 1 -3.72 -3.70 -45.97
C SER A 1 -2.81 -2.54 -46.34
N LYS A 2 -2.61 -2.26 -47.65
CA LYS A 2 -1.84 -1.09 -48.14
C LYS A 2 -2.83 0.04 -48.41
N HIS A 3 -2.60 1.20 -47.80
CA HIS A 3 -3.43 2.38 -47.96
C HIS A 3 -2.60 3.53 -48.51
N CYS A 4 -3.12 4.23 -49.53
CA CYS A 4 -2.50 5.44 -50.05
C CYS A 4 -3.18 6.65 -49.41
N VAL A 5 -2.41 7.47 -48.69
CA VAL A 5 -2.90 8.65 -47.98
C VAL A 5 -2.39 9.90 -48.70
N LYS A 6 -3.30 10.84 -48.97
CA LYS A 6 -2.96 12.16 -49.53
C LYS A 6 -2.59 13.10 -48.39
N LEU A 7 -1.39 13.67 -48.45
CA LEU A 7 -0.87 14.67 -47.53
C LEU A 7 -0.57 15.94 -48.33
N ASP A 8 -1.49 16.89 -48.27
CA ASP A 8 -1.46 18.14 -49.04
C ASP A 8 -1.11 17.90 -50.52
N ASN A 9 0.13 18.21 -50.92
CA ASN A 9 0.61 18.09 -52.30
C ASN A 9 1.39 16.78 -52.59
N ARG A 10 1.34 15.78 -51.71
CA ARG A 10 2.05 14.50 -51.83
C ARG A 10 1.16 13.32 -51.47
N THR A 11 1.53 12.15 -51.97
CA THR A 11 0.88 10.88 -51.62
C THR A 11 1.89 9.95 -50.97
N ALA A 12 1.47 9.28 -49.90
CA ALA A 12 2.29 8.31 -49.18
C ALA A 12 1.58 6.95 -49.11
N ASN A 13 2.32 5.89 -49.42
CA ASN A 13 1.85 4.53 -49.25
C ASN A 13 2.15 4.05 -47.83
N VAL A 14 1.10 3.78 -47.07
CA VAL A 14 1.18 3.28 -45.69
C VAL A 14 0.78 1.81 -45.69
N THR A 15 1.57 0.99 -44.99
CA THR A 15 1.25 -0.43 -44.80
C THR A 15 1.02 -0.67 -43.31
N VAL A 16 -0.16 -1.16 -42.96
CA VAL A 16 -0.46 -1.58 -41.60
C VAL A 16 0.19 -2.95 -41.36
N LYS A 17 1.04 -3.04 -40.35
CA LYS A 17 1.57 -4.32 -39.85
C LYS A 17 0.85 -4.67 -38.55
N PRO A 18 0.17 -5.82 -38.45
CA PRO A 18 -0.29 -6.33 -37.17
C PRO A 18 0.93 -6.51 -36.28
N PHE A 19 0.81 -6.08 -35.03
CA PHE A 19 1.78 -6.43 -34.01
C PHE A 19 1.02 -7.08 -32.87
N GLU A 20 1.59 -8.11 -32.28
CA GLU A 20 1.06 -8.69 -31.07
C GLU A 20 1.51 -7.80 -29.91
N LEU A 21 0.59 -7.04 -29.33
CA LEU A 21 0.76 -6.63 -27.94
C LEU A 21 0.77 -7.93 -27.14
N GLY A 22 1.92 -8.31 -26.59
CA GLY A 22 1.96 -9.32 -25.54
C GLY A 22 0.94 -8.91 -24.49
N MET A 23 -0.07 -9.76 -24.27
CA MET A 23 -1.22 -9.47 -23.41
C MET A 23 -0.77 -8.73 -22.16
N GLY A 24 -1.43 -7.60 -21.89
CA GLY A 24 -1.30 -6.91 -20.61
C GLY A 24 -1.47 -7.92 -19.49
N PHE A 25 -0.49 -7.98 -18.61
CA PHE A 25 -0.42 -8.89 -17.49
C PHE A 25 -1.74 -8.87 -16.71
N HIS A 26 -2.32 -10.06 -16.47
CA HIS A 26 -3.45 -10.22 -15.58
C HIS A 26 -2.95 -10.09 -14.14
N PHE A 27 -3.35 -9.03 -13.45
CA PHE A 27 -3.01 -8.80 -12.06
C PHE A 27 -4.24 -9.04 -11.19
N GLU A 28 -4.14 -10.01 -10.29
CA GLU A 28 -5.17 -10.32 -9.29
C GLU A 28 -4.61 -10.03 -7.89
N LEU A 29 -5.16 -9.00 -7.23
CA LEU A 29 -4.74 -8.61 -5.89
C LEU A 29 -5.61 -9.30 -4.85
N HIS A 30 -5.09 -10.36 -4.23
CA HIS A 30 -5.70 -10.97 -3.07
C HIS A 30 -5.36 -10.15 -1.81
N VAL A 31 -6.26 -9.26 -1.37
CA VAL A 31 -6.10 -8.53 -0.11
C VAL A 31 -6.73 -9.31 1.03
N THR A 32 -5.92 -9.72 2.00
CA THR A 32 -6.42 -10.23 3.29
C THR A 32 -6.41 -9.12 4.31
N ILE A 33 -7.59 -8.70 4.80
CA ILE A 33 -7.69 -7.70 5.87
C ILE A 33 -7.59 -8.43 7.20
N SER A 34 -6.56 -8.13 7.99
CA SER A 34 -6.44 -8.68 9.34
C SER A 34 -7.44 -7.98 10.27
N GLY A 35 -8.31 -8.74 10.92
CA GLY A 35 -9.18 -8.19 11.97
C GLY A 35 -8.44 -7.77 13.25
N LYS A 36 -7.15 -8.13 13.39
CA LYS A 36 -6.36 -7.92 14.61
C LYS A 36 -5.11 -7.07 14.43
N LYS A 37 -4.62 -6.86 13.21
CA LYS A 37 -3.32 -6.21 12.98
C LYS A 37 -3.47 -4.99 12.09
N ILE A 38 -2.80 -3.92 12.48
CA ILE A 38 -2.62 -2.73 11.65
C ILE A 38 -1.14 -2.44 11.46
N SER A 39 -0.80 -1.88 10.31
CA SER A 39 0.53 -1.35 10.01
C SER A 39 0.48 0.17 10.13
N VAL A 40 1.44 0.73 10.87
CA VAL A 40 1.65 2.17 11.01
C VAL A 40 2.98 2.50 10.32
N SER A 41 2.94 3.43 9.38
CA SER A 41 4.10 3.91 8.63
C SER A 41 4.41 5.36 8.97
N GLU A 42 5.55 5.85 8.49
CA GLU A 42 5.97 7.26 8.63
C GLU A 42 6.07 7.72 10.09
N ILE A 43 6.46 6.79 10.97
CA ILE A 43 6.67 7.09 12.39
C ILE A 43 7.90 8.01 12.50
N PRO A 44 7.78 9.20 13.13
CA PRO A 44 8.85 10.17 13.19
C PRO A 44 10.07 9.61 13.94
N GLU A 45 11.25 9.91 13.42
CA GLU A 45 12.50 9.60 14.12
C GLU A 45 12.78 10.66 15.17
N LEU A 46 12.44 10.34 16.42
CA LEU A 46 12.71 11.19 17.58
C LEU A 46 13.95 10.69 18.33
N PRO A 47 14.72 11.56 19.01
CA PRO A 47 15.85 11.17 19.84
C PRO A 47 15.37 10.58 21.19
N ILE A 48 14.49 9.58 21.13
CA ILE A 48 13.95 8.87 22.29
C ILE A 48 14.30 7.38 22.21
N PRO A 49 14.36 6.68 23.36
CA PRO A 49 14.55 5.23 23.38
C PRO A 49 13.48 4.49 22.60
N LYS A 50 13.85 3.36 22.00
CA LYS A 50 12.93 2.51 21.22
C LYS A 50 11.70 2.09 22.04
N ASP A 51 11.90 1.77 23.31
CA ASP A 51 10.83 1.31 24.20
C ASP A 51 9.83 2.44 24.48
N TRP A 52 10.29 3.67 24.63
CA TRP A 52 9.39 4.82 24.77
C TRP A 52 8.53 5.04 23.53
N MET A 53 9.07 4.84 22.33
CA MET A 53 8.27 4.91 21.11
C MET A 53 7.19 3.81 21.09
N ARG A 54 7.53 2.59 21.53
CA ARG A 54 6.56 1.49 21.66
C ARG A 54 5.44 1.84 22.62
N ASP A 55 5.78 2.39 23.79
CA ASP A 55 4.80 2.80 24.81
C ASP A 55 3.87 3.91 24.29
N LYS A 56 4.41 4.87 23.53
CA LYS A 56 3.61 5.95 22.91
C LYS A 56 2.64 5.42 21.87
N LEU A 57 3.09 4.49 21.02
CA LEU A 57 2.23 3.83 20.04
C LEU A 57 1.14 3.02 20.74
N GLU A 58 1.48 2.25 21.76
CA GLU A 58 0.52 1.48 22.54
C GLU A 58 -0.55 2.39 23.15
N LEU A 59 -0.17 3.47 23.83
CA LEU A 59 -1.10 4.41 24.44
C LEU A 59 -2.03 5.08 23.42
N HIS A 60 -1.55 5.35 22.20
CA HIS A 60 -2.35 5.98 21.15
C HIS A 60 -3.49 5.07 20.68
N PHE A 61 -3.20 3.79 20.47
CA PHE A 61 -4.14 2.79 19.96
C PHE A 61 -4.92 2.05 21.05
N TYR A 62 -4.49 2.16 22.31
CA TYR A 62 -5.23 1.62 23.45
C TYR A 62 -6.53 2.39 23.65
N LYS A 63 -7.64 1.78 23.27
CA LYS A 63 -9.00 2.28 23.53
C LYS A 63 -9.84 1.13 24.07
N THR A 64 -10.52 1.36 25.19
CA THR A 64 -11.41 0.35 25.79
C THR A 64 -12.77 0.27 25.07
N LYS A 65 -13.17 1.34 24.38
CA LYS A 65 -14.42 1.40 23.61
C LYS A 65 -14.15 1.18 22.12
N LYS A 66 -14.71 0.11 21.56
CA LYS A 66 -14.58 -0.26 20.14
C LYS A 66 -14.95 0.86 19.15
N ALA A 67 -15.96 1.67 19.48
CA ALA A 67 -16.42 2.77 18.61
C ALA A 67 -15.38 3.89 18.40
N ALA A 68 -14.31 3.94 19.18
CA ALA A 68 -13.26 4.94 19.06
C ALA A 68 -12.08 4.50 18.16
N GLY A 69 -12.21 3.39 17.43
CA GLY A 69 -11.21 2.93 16.45
C GLY A 69 -9.92 2.36 17.05
N GLY A 70 -9.93 1.97 18.33
CA GLY A 70 -8.82 1.29 18.99
C GLY A 70 -9.26 0.04 19.75
N GLY A 71 -8.37 -0.54 20.55
CA GLY A 71 -8.63 -1.77 21.28
C GLY A 71 -7.57 -2.07 22.34
N GLU A 72 -7.80 -3.11 23.15
CA GLU A 72 -6.74 -3.66 24.00
C GLU A 72 -5.60 -4.19 23.11
N ILE A 73 -4.36 -3.87 23.49
CA ILE A 73 -3.16 -4.20 22.72
C ILE A 73 -2.54 -5.50 23.25
N GLU A 74 -2.22 -6.42 22.34
CA GLU A 74 -1.44 -7.62 22.63
C GLU A 74 0.06 -7.35 22.40
N ASN A 75 0.39 -6.63 21.32
CA ASN A 75 1.78 -6.34 20.97
C ASN A 75 1.95 -5.08 20.11
N VAL A 76 3.08 -4.40 20.32
CA VAL A 76 3.60 -3.36 19.42
C VAL A 76 4.97 -3.81 18.89
N ALA A 77 5.10 -4.05 17.60
CA ALA A 77 6.36 -4.39 16.95
C ALA A 77 6.91 -3.18 16.18
N TYR A 78 7.70 -2.34 16.85
CA TYR A 78 8.31 -1.15 16.25
C TYR A 78 9.69 -1.42 15.64
N ASN A 79 9.87 -0.97 14.40
CA ASN A 79 11.14 -0.92 13.68
C ASN A 79 11.53 0.54 13.41
N LYS A 80 12.58 0.99 14.12
CA LYS A 80 13.13 2.35 13.97
C LYS A 80 13.75 2.58 12.59
N GLY A 81 14.45 1.58 12.03
CA GLY A 81 15.16 1.72 10.76
C GLY A 81 14.23 1.92 9.56
N SER A 82 13.02 1.35 9.59
CA SER A 82 11.99 1.56 8.56
C SER A 82 10.96 2.62 8.91
N GLY A 83 10.96 3.17 10.14
CA GLY A 83 9.91 4.08 10.60
C GLY A 83 8.53 3.43 10.60
N THR A 84 8.43 2.12 10.86
CA THR A 84 7.17 1.37 10.83
C THR A 84 6.91 0.61 12.13
N ALA A 85 5.64 0.37 12.42
CA ALA A 85 5.21 -0.50 13.51
C ALA A 85 4.04 -1.38 13.08
N VAL A 86 4.00 -2.60 13.61
CA VAL A 86 2.79 -3.44 13.57
C VAL A 86 2.16 -3.43 14.95
N ILE A 87 0.90 -2.98 15.01
CA ILE A 87 0.10 -3.03 16.24
C ILE A 87 -0.80 -4.25 16.14
N THR A 88 -0.75 -5.10 17.16
CA THR A 88 -1.62 -6.27 17.29
C THR A 88 -2.60 -6.06 18.43
N PHE A 89 -3.89 -6.07 18.10
CA PHE A 89 -4.97 -6.00 19.07
C PHE A 89 -5.25 -7.38 19.66
N LEU A 90 -5.54 -7.42 20.96
CA LEU A 90 -5.88 -8.65 21.68
C LEU A 90 -7.11 -9.34 21.08
N ARG A 91 -8.13 -8.54 20.76
CA ARG A 91 -9.39 -8.99 20.17
C ARG A 91 -9.59 -8.35 18.80
N PRO A 92 -10.19 -9.09 17.84
CA PRO A 92 -10.51 -8.50 16.56
C PRO A 92 -11.60 -7.41 16.70
N GLY A 93 -11.55 -6.45 15.77
CA GLY A 93 -12.53 -5.36 15.62
C GLY A 93 -13.95 -5.86 15.54
#